data_AF-A0A330L345-F1
#
_entry.id   AF-A0A330L345-F1
#
_cell.length_a   1.000
_cell.length_b   1.000
_cell.length_c   1.000
_cell.angle_alpha   90.00
_cell.angle_beta   90.00
_cell.angle_gamma   90.00
#
_symmetry.space_group_name_H-M   'P 1'
#
loop_
_entity.id
_entity.type
_entity.pdbx_description
1 polymer ?
#
loop_
_entity_poly.entity_id
_entity_poly.type
_entity_poly.pdbx_seq_one_letter_code
_entity_poly.pdbx_strand_id
1 'polypeptide(L)'
;MSLGIPIGCGRWLPVVFCTATALLALQLVGVFESAWAFEPWQPQERWLIESGRVAPWAKLGTTVLENAGLAGQAILVEGKAVTAPHSLACEQAQHTFIVMPAEGLFEGGLPAPAGRAARALGMPSMPVLTWRMTCLNGSFDYHLVSKQGALLGLDHVVWHVRRTNLELSPEAAVLELLRQHMTRDMAFTKGSAARKASLLTQSLTRAIAGYFARPIPRDEVPVIDGDPFTNSQEYPSSFTVGAVLRVGSRATVPVRFDEEGRSKVVEYRLQLSGTTWLVDDLHYPDGVTFRGLVKPAKGR
;
A
#
# COMPACT_ATOMS: atom_id res chain seq x y z
N MET A 1 53.18 -48.42 -30.39
CA MET A 1 52.46 -49.51 -31.07
C MET A 1 52.57 -50.76 -30.20
N SER A 2 51.54 -51.62 -30.20
CA SER A 2 51.22 -52.70 -29.23
C SER A 2 50.51 -52.20 -27.96
N LEU A 3 49.21 -52.39 -27.80
CA LEU A 3 48.38 -53.61 -27.61
C LEU A 3 48.10 -53.80 -26.11
N GLY A 4 46.81 -53.85 -25.76
CA GLY A 4 46.32 -54.01 -24.38
C GLY A 4 46.20 -55.48 -23.93
N ILE A 5 45.14 -55.71 -23.13
CA ILE A 5 44.59 -56.94 -22.50
C ILE A 5 45.12 -57.33 -21.07
N PRO A 6 44.32 -58.07 -20.23
CA PRO A 6 43.96 -57.72 -18.84
C PRO A 6 44.12 -58.92 -17.85
N ILE A 7 43.27 -58.99 -16.80
CA ILE A 7 42.84 -60.14 -15.95
C ILE A 7 43.32 -60.11 -14.49
N GLY A 8 42.36 -60.28 -13.57
CA GLY A 8 42.63 -60.74 -12.20
C GLY A 8 41.44 -60.63 -11.25
N CYS A 9 40.51 -61.59 -11.32
CA CYS A 9 39.42 -61.79 -10.35
C CYS A 9 39.90 -62.77 -9.26
N GLY A 10 39.64 -62.49 -7.97
CA GLY A 10 40.00 -63.39 -6.86
C GLY A 10 39.23 -63.07 -5.59
N ARG A 11 38.43 -64.03 -5.13
CA ARG A 11 37.25 -63.94 -4.26
C ARG A 11 37.49 -64.76 -2.99
N TRP A 12 37.32 -64.23 -1.78
CA TRP A 12 36.99 -65.01 -0.56
C TRP A 12 36.22 -64.14 0.47
N LEU A 13 35.04 -64.63 0.86
CA LEU A 13 34.11 -64.22 1.95
C LEU A 13 34.11 -65.41 2.96
N PRO A 14 33.74 -65.27 4.27
CA PRO A 14 32.33 -65.02 4.68
C PRO A 14 32.14 -64.26 6.05
N VAL A 15 31.04 -63.49 6.27
CA VAL A 15 29.84 -63.77 7.14
C VAL A 15 30.13 -63.67 8.66
N VAL A 16 29.40 -63.02 9.59
CA VAL A 16 28.10 -62.31 9.74
C VAL A 16 28.08 -61.66 11.15
N PHE A 17 27.39 -60.53 11.37
CA PHE A 17 26.34 -60.34 12.40
C PHE A 17 25.77 -58.91 12.44
N CYS A 18 24.44 -58.82 12.38
CA CYS A 18 23.60 -57.65 12.60
C CYS A 18 23.76 -57.04 13.99
N THR A 19 23.76 -55.71 14.08
CA THR A 19 23.00 -54.96 15.11
C THR A 19 22.53 -53.63 14.54
N ALA A 20 21.29 -53.31 14.84
CA ALA A 20 20.52 -52.19 14.33
C ALA A 20 20.71 -50.89 15.15
N THR A 21 20.17 -49.81 14.58
CA THR A 21 19.54 -48.65 15.25
C THR A 21 20.40 -47.49 15.80
N ALA A 22 20.44 -46.42 14.98
CA ALA A 22 19.98 -45.06 15.26
C ALA A 22 20.73 -44.10 16.22
N LEU A 23 20.51 -42.81 15.92
CA LEU A 23 20.81 -41.56 16.65
C LEU A 23 22.23 -40.99 16.36
N LEU A 24 22.42 -39.76 15.91
CA LEU A 24 21.59 -38.57 15.91
C LEU A 24 22.12 -37.64 14.80
N ALA A 25 21.45 -37.58 13.65
CA ALA A 25 21.68 -36.48 12.71
C ALA A 25 21.05 -35.25 13.34
N LEU A 26 21.88 -34.40 13.95
CA LEU A 26 21.50 -33.10 14.47
C LEU A 26 21.07 -32.24 13.27
N GLN A 27 19.81 -32.38 12.86
CA GLN A 27 19.18 -31.45 11.95
C GLN A 27 19.08 -30.13 12.70
N LEU A 28 19.98 -29.21 12.37
CA LEU A 28 19.74 -27.79 12.47
C LEU A 28 18.49 -27.49 11.63
N VAL A 29 17.32 -27.71 12.22
CA VAL A 29 16.10 -27.01 11.82
C VAL A 29 16.34 -25.59 12.28
N GLY A 30 17.13 -24.86 11.49
CA GLY A 30 17.05 -23.41 11.49
C GLY A 30 15.60 -23.10 11.20
N VAL A 31 14.91 -22.58 12.21
CA VAL A 31 13.62 -21.92 12.05
C VAL A 31 13.89 -20.80 11.05
N PHE A 32 13.62 -21.05 9.77
CA PHE A 32 13.53 -20.01 8.76
C PHE A 32 12.24 -19.23 9.01
N GLU A 33 12.17 -18.53 10.14
CA GLU A 33 11.43 -17.28 10.22
C GLU A 33 12.24 -16.29 9.37
N SER A 34 12.15 -16.42 8.05
CA SER A 34 12.35 -15.25 7.21
C SER A 34 11.19 -14.33 7.50
N ALA A 35 11.30 -13.55 8.58
CA ALA A 35 10.65 -12.26 8.66
C ALA A 35 11.17 -11.50 7.44
N TRP A 36 10.40 -11.49 6.37
CA TRP A 36 10.70 -10.65 5.21
C TRP A 36 10.80 -9.24 5.77
N ALA A 37 12.02 -8.70 5.81
CA ALA A 37 12.22 -7.34 6.26
C ALA A 37 11.35 -6.44 5.39
N PHE A 38 10.47 -5.65 6.01
CA PHE A 38 9.61 -4.73 5.28
C PHE A 38 10.50 -3.74 4.52
N GLU A 39 10.57 -3.88 3.21
CA GLU A 39 11.26 -2.94 2.34
C GLU A 39 10.25 -1.93 1.80
N PRO A 40 10.43 -0.62 2.00
CA PRO A 40 9.54 0.39 1.45
C PRO A 40 9.52 0.37 -0.08
N TRP A 41 8.33 0.49 -0.65
CA TRP A 41 8.11 0.64 -2.09
C TRP A 41 8.93 1.82 -2.65
N GLN A 42 9.46 1.62 -3.85
CA GLN A 42 10.25 2.59 -4.59
C GLN A 42 9.43 3.08 -5.80
N PRO A 43 8.61 4.15 -5.65
CA PRO A 43 7.70 4.62 -6.69
C PRO A 43 8.44 5.07 -7.96
N GLN A 44 7.84 4.82 -9.12
CA GLN A 44 8.31 5.27 -10.44
C GLN A 44 7.24 6.16 -11.08
N GLU A 45 7.22 7.44 -10.71
CA GLU A 45 6.09 8.35 -10.97
C GLU A 45 6.56 9.62 -11.68
N ARG A 46 5.71 10.15 -12.55
CA ARG A 46 5.88 11.42 -13.26
C ARG A 46 4.64 12.27 -13.11
N TRP A 47 4.81 13.42 -12.49
CA TRP A 47 3.75 14.40 -12.29
C TRP A 47 4.05 15.67 -13.09
N LEU A 48 3.05 16.20 -13.76
CA LEU A 48 3.09 17.50 -14.42
C LEU A 48 2.48 18.54 -13.49
N ILE A 49 3.18 19.64 -13.25
CA ILE A 49 2.63 20.81 -12.57
C ILE A 49 1.81 21.59 -13.60
N GLU A 50 0.49 21.64 -13.44
CA GLU A 50 -0.40 22.16 -14.48
C GLU A 50 -0.71 23.65 -14.31
N SER A 51 -1.07 24.05 -13.10
CA SER A 51 -1.51 25.42 -12.82
C SER A 51 -1.32 25.76 -11.35
N GLY A 52 -1.14 27.05 -11.07
CA GLY A 52 -1.04 27.60 -9.73
C GLY A 52 -2.16 28.59 -9.46
N ARG A 53 -2.67 28.58 -8.22
CA ARG A 53 -3.66 29.54 -7.71
C ARG A 53 -3.11 30.17 -6.43
N VAL A 54 -3.28 31.48 -6.26
CA VAL A 54 -2.96 32.13 -4.98
C VAL A 54 -3.70 31.41 -3.86
N ALA A 55 -2.95 31.02 -2.83
CA ALA A 55 -3.51 30.30 -1.71
C ALA A 55 -4.44 31.19 -0.88
N PRO A 56 -5.49 30.63 -0.24
CA PRO A 56 -6.44 31.40 0.55
C PRO A 56 -5.84 32.02 1.83
N TRP A 57 -4.63 31.62 2.20
CA TRP A 57 -3.86 32.17 3.33
C TRP A 57 -2.82 33.20 2.93
N ALA A 58 -2.67 33.44 1.63
CA ALA A 58 -1.72 34.41 1.14
C ALA A 58 -2.14 35.83 1.56
N LYS A 59 -1.15 36.70 1.78
CA LYS A 59 -1.41 38.12 2.07
C LYS A 59 -2.06 38.79 0.87
N LEU A 60 -2.89 39.81 1.12
CA LEU A 60 -3.48 40.62 0.05
C LEU A 60 -2.38 41.19 -0.86
N GLY A 61 -2.58 41.13 -2.18
CA GLY A 61 -1.59 41.55 -3.17
C GLY A 61 -0.59 40.47 -3.57
N THR A 62 -0.64 39.28 -2.96
CA THR A 62 0.09 38.11 -3.49
C THR A 62 -0.42 37.79 -4.88
N THR A 63 0.49 37.71 -5.84
CA THR A 63 0.19 37.34 -7.22
C THR A 63 0.87 36.01 -7.52
N VAL A 64 0.23 35.16 -8.32
CA VAL A 64 0.97 34.10 -9.00
C VAL A 64 1.79 34.81 -10.05
N LEU A 65 3.12 34.82 -9.92
CA LEU A 65 3.96 35.29 -11.00
C LEU A 65 3.61 34.43 -12.23
N GLU A 66 3.14 35.05 -13.32
CA GLU A 66 2.72 34.35 -14.56
C GLU A 66 3.83 33.47 -15.15
N ASN A 67 5.05 33.59 -14.64
CA ASN A 67 6.19 32.70 -14.87
C ASN A 67 6.89 32.32 -13.56
N ALA A 68 6.18 31.90 -12.51
CA ALA A 68 6.81 31.24 -11.36
C ALA A 68 7.64 29.99 -11.75
N GLY A 69 7.67 29.64 -13.04
CA GLY A 69 8.59 28.68 -13.65
C GLY A 69 8.16 27.23 -13.47
N LEU A 70 7.17 26.99 -12.61
CA LEU A 70 6.72 25.64 -12.24
C LEU A 70 5.66 25.08 -13.18
N ALA A 71 4.70 25.89 -13.65
CA ALA A 71 3.68 25.39 -14.58
C ALA A 71 4.33 24.83 -15.87
N GLY A 72 3.89 23.65 -16.28
CA GLY A 72 4.47 22.89 -17.39
C GLY A 72 5.70 22.04 -17.02
N GLN A 73 6.27 22.19 -15.83
CA GLN A 73 7.39 21.38 -15.38
C GLN A 73 6.96 20.03 -14.83
N ALA A 74 7.91 19.09 -14.77
CA ALA A 74 7.67 17.76 -14.25
C ALA A 74 8.39 17.50 -12.92
N ILE A 75 7.73 16.71 -12.07
CA ILE A 75 8.31 16.08 -10.89
C ILE A 75 8.47 14.60 -11.25
N LEU A 76 9.72 14.14 -11.28
CA LEU A 76 10.10 12.75 -11.55
C LEU A 76 10.50 12.11 -10.23
N VAL A 77 9.84 11.00 -9.89
CA VAL A 77 10.13 10.22 -8.70
C VAL A 77 10.64 8.86 -9.16
N GLU A 78 11.88 8.54 -8.79
CA GLU A 78 12.58 7.31 -9.15
C GLU A 78 13.08 6.65 -7.85
N GLY A 79 12.16 5.97 -7.17
CA GLY A 79 12.38 5.48 -5.81
C GLY A 79 12.69 6.64 -4.88
N LYS A 80 13.88 6.64 -4.29
CA LYS A 80 14.32 7.68 -3.36
C LYS A 80 14.81 8.97 -4.03
N ALA A 81 14.99 8.99 -5.35
CA ALA A 81 15.45 10.17 -6.07
C ALA A 81 14.24 10.96 -6.62
N VAL A 82 14.21 12.27 -6.38
CA VAL A 82 13.19 13.18 -6.89
C VAL A 82 13.86 14.28 -7.70
N THR A 83 13.65 14.26 -9.01
CA THR A 83 14.08 15.33 -9.93
C THR A 83 12.90 16.24 -10.19
N ALA A 84 13.00 17.51 -9.77
CA ALA A 84 11.94 18.49 -9.92
C ALA A 84 12.52 19.92 -9.99
N PRO A 85 11.73 20.93 -10.39
CA PRO A 85 12.19 22.31 -10.37
C PRO A 85 12.56 22.79 -8.96
N HIS A 86 13.69 23.49 -8.88
CA HIS A 86 14.20 24.19 -7.70
C HIS A 86 14.01 23.42 -6.37
N SER A 87 13.25 23.99 -5.43
CA SER A 87 13.10 23.52 -4.05
C SER A 87 12.39 22.17 -3.90
N LEU A 88 11.78 21.64 -4.96
CA LEU A 88 11.09 20.35 -4.93
C LEU A 88 12.00 19.15 -5.20
N ALA A 89 13.23 19.38 -5.68
CA ALA A 89 14.20 18.31 -5.88
C ALA A 89 14.68 17.75 -4.54
N CYS A 90 14.87 16.43 -4.49
CA CYS A 90 15.22 15.75 -3.26
C CYS A 90 15.96 14.44 -3.53
N GLU A 91 16.93 14.14 -2.68
CA GLU A 91 17.55 12.83 -2.57
C GLU A 91 17.09 12.15 -1.29
N GLN A 92 17.10 10.81 -1.30
CA GLN A 92 16.75 9.97 -0.15
C GLN A 92 15.30 10.16 0.33
N ALA A 93 14.38 10.41 -0.62
CA ALA A 93 12.96 10.55 -0.34
C ALA A 93 12.40 9.31 0.38
N GLN A 94 11.65 9.57 1.45
CA GLN A 94 10.83 8.60 2.15
C GLN A 94 9.37 8.89 1.85
N HIS A 95 8.61 7.85 1.52
CA HIS A 95 7.24 7.96 1.06
C HIS A 95 6.27 7.43 2.12
N THR A 96 5.47 8.32 2.69
CA THR A 96 4.44 7.96 3.66
C THR A 96 3.10 8.53 3.20
N PHE A 97 2.03 7.80 3.43
CA PHE A 97 0.67 8.27 3.17
C PHE A 97 -0.01 8.59 4.49
N ILE A 98 -0.55 9.79 4.62
CA ILE A 98 -1.12 10.32 5.87
C ILE A 98 -2.57 10.71 5.61
N VAL A 99 -3.48 10.36 6.51
CA VAL A 99 -4.87 10.80 6.45
C VAL A 99 -4.98 12.18 7.11
N MET A 100 -5.17 13.21 6.29
CA MET A 100 -5.14 14.59 6.75
C MET A 100 -6.56 15.15 6.93
N PRO A 101 -6.94 15.62 8.14
CA PRO A 101 -8.16 16.41 8.30
C PRO A 101 -8.00 17.78 7.63
N ALA A 102 -9.11 18.50 7.43
CA ALA A 102 -9.06 19.78 6.71
C ALA A 102 -8.14 20.80 7.40
N GLU A 103 -8.12 20.79 8.72
CA GLU A 103 -7.35 21.67 9.59
C GLU A 103 -5.84 21.42 9.52
N GLY A 104 -5.40 20.24 9.05
CA GLY A 104 -3.98 19.91 8.88
C GLY A 104 -3.44 20.18 7.49
N LEU A 105 -4.29 20.48 6.51
CA LEU A 105 -3.88 20.68 5.12
C LEU A 105 -3.02 21.93 4.96
N PHE A 106 -2.02 21.85 4.08
CA PHE A 106 -1.08 22.94 3.81
C PHE A 106 -0.48 23.53 5.10
N GLU A 107 -0.02 22.65 5.99
CA GLU A 107 0.56 22.99 7.30
C GLU A 107 -0.39 23.81 8.19
N GLY A 108 -1.70 23.59 8.04
CA GLY A 108 -2.74 24.33 8.76
C GLY A 108 -3.00 25.73 8.22
N GLY A 109 -2.53 26.04 7.00
CA GLY A 109 -2.72 27.35 6.38
C GLY A 109 -4.19 27.67 6.04
N LEU A 110 -5.09 26.69 5.95
CA LEU A 110 -6.46 26.97 5.51
C LEU A 110 -7.26 27.85 6.49
N PRO A 111 -7.94 28.91 6.01
CA PRO A 111 -8.77 29.73 6.88
C PRO A 111 -10.00 28.97 7.37
N ALA A 112 -10.44 29.30 8.59
CA ALA A 112 -11.66 28.73 9.15
C ALA A 112 -12.92 29.18 8.39
N PRO A 113 -13.91 28.29 8.14
CA PRO A 113 -13.86 26.85 8.40
C PRO A 113 -12.99 26.10 7.36
N ALA A 114 -11.96 25.38 7.81
CA ALA A 114 -10.95 24.77 6.95
C ALA A 114 -11.57 23.83 5.91
N GLY A 115 -12.57 23.03 6.30
CA GLY A 115 -13.29 22.15 5.37
C GLY A 115 -14.00 22.89 4.23
N ARG A 116 -14.46 24.13 4.45
CA ARG A 116 -15.04 24.96 3.38
C ARG A 116 -13.94 25.48 2.45
N ALA A 117 -12.84 25.97 3.00
CA ALA A 117 -11.70 26.45 2.23
C ALA A 117 -11.09 25.34 1.35
N ALA A 118 -10.92 24.14 1.90
CA ALA A 118 -10.43 22.98 1.18
C ALA A 118 -11.34 22.55 0.00
N ARG A 119 -12.67 22.56 0.21
CA ARG A 119 -13.62 22.30 -0.89
C ARG A 119 -13.53 23.35 -1.99
N ALA A 120 -13.31 24.62 -1.64
CA ALA A 120 -13.11 25.68 -2.62
C ALA A 120 -11.81 25.52 -3.45
N LEU A 121 -10.85 24.75 -2.93
CA LEU A 121 -9.63 24.33 -3.64
C LEU A 121 -9.82 23.05 -4.48
N GLY A 122 -11.01 22.43 -4.46
CA GLY A 122 -11.32 21.25 -5.28
C GLY A 122 -11.18 19.91 -4.58
N MET A 123 -11.02 19.88 -3.24
CA MET A 123 -10.98 18.61 -2.50
C MET A 123 -12.37 17.97 -2.42
N PRO A 124 -12.55 16.71 -2.89
CA PRO A 124 -13.88 16.12 -3.06
C PRO A 124 -14.51 15.60 -1.76
N SER A 125 -13.69 15.26 -0.77
CA SER A 125 -14.13 14.70 0.51
C SER A 125 -13.09 14.97 1.58
N MET A 126 -13.48 14.81 2.84
CA MET A 126 -12.60 14.84 4.00
C MET A 126 -12.74 13.53 4.80
N PRO A 127 -11.65 13.08 5.46
CA PRO A 127 -10.28 13.59 5.36
C PRO A 127 -9.67 13.36 3.97
N VAL A 128 -8.47 13.87 3.69
CA VAL A 128 -7.77 13.70 2.41
C VAL A 128 -6.53 12.84 2.60
N LEU A 129 -6.33 11.86 1.72
CA LEU A 129 -5.10 11.10 1.69
C LEU A 129 -3.98 11.98 1.13
N THR A 130 -2.92 12.15 1.91
CA THR A 130 -1.77 12.99 1.55
C THR A 130 -0.56 12.09 1.37
N TRP A 131 0.09 12.17 0.21
CA TRP A 131 1.39 11.55 0.00
C TRP A 131 2.46 12.54 0.49
N ARG A 132 3.08 12.22 1.62
CA ARG A 132 4.21 12.95 2.18
C ARG A 132 5.50 12.37 1.63
N MET A 133 6.29 13.21 0.99
CA MET A 133 7.68 12.93 0.65
C MET A 133 8.57 13.62 1.67
N THR A 134 9.22 12.85 2.53
CA THR A 134 10.19 13.38 3.50
C THR A 134 11.60 13.24 2.95
N CYS A 135 12.34 14.34 2.96
CA CYS A 135 13.67 14.49 2.40
C CYS A 135 14.60 15.10 3.45
N LEU A 136 15.91 15.07 3.19
CA LEU A 136 16.89 15.72 4.08
C LEU A 136 16.70 17.25 4.14
N ASN A 137 16.22 17.85 3.06
CA ASN A 137 16.04 19.30 2.91
C ASN A 137 14.61 19.79 3.23
N GLY A 138 13.67 18.90 3.55
CA GLY A 138 12.28 19.27 3.85
C GLY A 138 11.29 18.15 3.64
N SER A 139 10.01 18.47 3.75
CA SER A 139 8.91 17.53 3.48
C SER A 139 7.89 18.18 2.57
N PHE A 140 7.40 17.44 1.58
CA PHE A 140 6.41 17.92 0.64
C PHE A 140 5.14 17.08 0.71
N ASP A 141 4.01 17.75 0.92
CA ASP A 141 2.69 17.13 0.99
C ASP A 141 1.95 17.28 -0.34
N TYR A 142 1.64 16.13 -0.94
CA TYR A 142 0.81 16.03 -2.12
C TYR A 142 -0.58 15.52 -1.70
N HIS A 143 -1.54 16.42 -1.58
CA HIS A 143 -2.90 16.10 -1.15
C HIS A 143 -3.68 15.47 -2.33
N LEU A 144 -3.92 14.16 -2.28
CA LEU A 144 -4.48 13.40 -3.40
C LEU A 144 -5.98 13.67 -3.56
N VAL A 145 -6.36 14.39 -4.61
CA VAL A 145 -7.77 14.72 -4.91
C VAL A 145 -8.42 13.72 -5.86
N SER A 146 -7.64 12.93 -6.59
CA SER A 146 -8.13 11.81 -7.42
C SER A 146 -7.02 10.77 -7.64
N LYS A 147 -7.28 9.76 -8.49
CA LYS A 147 -6.26 8.80 -8.94
C LYS A 147 -5.06 9.47 -9.64
N GLN A 148 -5.30 10.61 -10.29
CA GLN A 148 -4.31 11.29 -11.12
C GLN A 148 -3.97 12.69 -10.61
N GLY A 149 -4.82 13.30 -9.78
CA GLY A 149 -4.66 14.70 -9.37
C GLY A 149 -4.24 14.80 -7.91
N ALA A 150 -3.34 15.73 -7.64
CA ALA A 150 -3.01 16.15 -6.29
C ALA A 150 -2.85 17.67 -6.22
N LEU A 151 -2.94 18.20 -5.00
CA LEU A 151 -2.65 19.61 -4.69
C LEU A 151 -1.38 19.69 -3.85
N LEU A 152 -0.51 20.64 -4.19
CA LEU A 152 0.74 20.94 -3.48
C LEU A 152 0.73 22.41 -3.06
N GLY A 153 1.00 22.70 -1.80
CA GLY A 153 1.23 24.07 -1.33
C GLY A 153 2.71 24.43 -1.45
N LEU A 154 3.03 25.54 -2.13
CA LEU A 154 4.39 26.07 -2.21
C LEU A 154 4.35 27.58 -2.42
N ASP A 155 5.13 28.33 -1.64
CA ASP A 155 5.28 29.79 -1.75
C ASP A 155 3.96 30.56 -1.83
N HIS A 156 3.02 30.23 -0.93
CA HIS A 156 1.67 30.81 -0.90
C HIS A 156 0.83 30.59 -2.18
N VAL A 157 1.18 29.59 -2.97
CA VAL A 157 0.44 29.13 -4.15
C VAL A 157 0.03 27.68 -3.94
N VAL A 158 -1.21 27.37 -4.30
CA VAL A 158 -1.70 25.99 -4.42
C VAL A 158 -1.53 25.56 -5.87
N TRP A 159 -0.65 24.58 -6.08
CA TRP A 159 -0.35 23.99 -7.37
C TRP A 159 -1.20 22.74 -7.61
N HIS A 160 -1.87 22.67 -8.75
CA HIS A 160 -2.47 21.43 -9.23
C HIS A 160 -1.39 20.63 -9.96
N VAL A 161 -1.17 19.40 -9.51
CA VAL A 161 -0.25 18.46 -10.15
C VAL A 161 -1.02 17.24 -10.65
N ARG A 162 -0.71 16.81 -11.87
CA ARG A 162 -1.34 15.65 -12.49
C ARG A 162 -0.32 14.57 -12.84
N ARG A 163 -0.59 13.35 -12.40
CA ARG A 163 0.15 12.15 -12.77
C ARG A 163 0.00 11.90 -14.28
N THR A 164 1.11 11.73 -14.97
CA THR A 164 1.16 11.56 -16.43
C THR A 164 1.46 10.13 -16.87
N ASN A 165 2.08 9.34 -15.99
CA ASN A 165 2.26 7.89 -16.14
C ASN A 165 1.45 7.18 -15.05
N LEU A 166 0.18 6.87 -15.32
CA LEU A 166 -0.53 5.95 -14.43
C LEU A 166 0.07 4.57 -14.59
N GLU A 167 0.94 4.19 -13.66
CA GLU A 167 1.40 2.82 -13.58
C GLU A 167 0.19 1.92 -13.24
N LEU A 168 -0.06 0.91 -14.06
CA LEU A 168 -1.02 -0.15 -13.76
C LEU A 168 -0.32 -1.22 -12.91
N SER A 169 0.19 -0.81 -11.75
CA SER A 169 0.90 -1.67 -10.81
C SER A 169 0.00 -2.21 -9.70
N PRO A 170 0.38 -3.33 -9.07
CA PRO A 170 -0.27 -3.82 -7.86
C PRO A 170 -0.33 -2.75 -6.75
N GLU A 171 0.76 -2.00 -6.55
CA GLU A 171 0.88 -0.94 -5.55
C GLU A 171 -0.12 0.20 -5.83
N ALA A 172 -0.24 0.64 -7.07
CA ALA A 172 -1.22 1.65 -7.46
C ALA A 172 -2.67 1.19 -7.20
N ALA A 173 -2.97 -0.10 -7.39
CA ALA A 173 -4.29 -0.66 -7.08
C ALA A 173 -4.58 -0.66 -5.57
N VAL A 174 -3.59 -1.03 -4.73
CA VAL A 174 -3.71 -0.96 -3.27
C VAL A 174 -3.86 0.49 -2.79
N LEU A 175 -3.07 1.41 -3.34
CA LEU A 175 -3.17 2.83 -3.02
C LEU A 175 -4.55 3.40 -3.34
N GLU A 176 -5.14 3.04 -4.47
CA GLU A 176 -6.48 3.50 -4.79
C GLU A 176 -7.55 2.90 -3.86
N LEU A 177 -7.40 1.63 -3.47
CA LEU A 177 -8.27 1.01 -2.46
C LEU A 177 -8.19 1.78 -1.14
N LEU A 178 -6.97 2.03 -0.66
CA LEU A 178 -6.73 2.73 0.61
C LEU A 178 -7.16 4.19 0.56
N ARG A 179 -6.95 4.88 -0.57
CA ARG A 179 -7.49 6.23 -0.77
C ARG A 179 -9.01 6.23 -0.65
N GLN A 180 -9.72 5.33 -1.33
CA GLN A 180 -11.18 5.29 -1.22
C GLN A 180 -11.68 4.88 0.17
N HIS A 181 -10.92 4.04 0.86
CA HIS A 181 -11.29 3.49 2.15
C HIS A 181 -11.04 4.47 3.29
N MET A 182 -9.82 4.99 3.41
CA MET A 182 -9.38 5.82 4.54
C MET A 182 -9.86 7.28 4.47
N THR A 183 -10.34 7.74 3.31
CA THR A 183 -10.92 9.10 3.16
C THR A 183 -12.44 9.11 3.29
N ARG A 184 -13.02 8.04 3.81
CA ARG A 184 -14.47 7.83 3.95
C ARG A 184 -14.76 7.08 5.25
N ASP A 185 -16.02 6.73 5.45
CA ASP A 185 -16.41 5.78 6.49
C ASP A 185 -15.75 4.42 6.25
N MET A 186 -14.76 4.11 7.09
CA MET A 186 -13.99 2.87 7.10
C MET A 186 -14.78 1.70 7.70
N ALA A 187 -15.96 1.94 8.30
CA ALA A 187 -16.76 0.87 8.88
C ALA A 187 -17.05 -0.23 7.84
N PHE A 188 -16.92 -1.49 8.27
CA PHE A 188 -17.17 -2.65 7.42
C PHE A 188 -18.68 -2.90 7.26
N THR A 189 -19.31 -2.07 6.43
CA THR A 189 -20.73 -2.13 6.10
C THR A 189 -20.95 -2.60 4.66
N LYS A 190 -22.16 -3.10 4.35
CA LYS A 190 -22.56 -3.44 2.97
C LYS A 190 -22.34 -2.27 2.01
N GLY A 191 -22.65 -1.04 2.43
CA GLY A 191 -22.44 0.16 1.63
C GLY A 191 -20.96 0.47 1.40
N SER A 192 -20.12 0.36 2.43
CA SER A 192 -18.68 0.58 2.32
C SER A 192 -18.00 -0.48 1.44
N ALA A 193 -18.41 -1.74 1.54
CA ALA A 193 -17.92 -2.81 0.67
C ALA A 193 -18.33 -2.59 -0.79
N ALA A 194 -19.59 -2.23 -1.06
CA ALA A 194 -20.10 -2.01 -2.41
C ALA A 194 -19.35 -0.89 -3.15
N ARG A 195 -18.98 0.19 -2.45
CA ARG A 195 -18.18 1.30 -3.03
C ARG A 195 -16.81 0.85 -3.54
N LYS A 196 -16.22 -0.16 -2.91
CA LYS A 196 -14.89 -0.68 -3.24
C LYS A 196 -14.92 -1.86 -4.21
N ALA A 197 -16.09 -2.36 -4.59
CA ALA A 197 -16.24 -3.60 -5.36
C ALA A 197 -15.48 -3.63 -6.70
N SER A 198 -15.30 -2.47 -7.35
CA SER A 198 -14.52 -2.37 -8.60
C SER A 198 -13.00 -2.51 -8.42
N LEU A 199 -12.52 -2.49 -7.18
CA LEU A 199 -11.10 -2.67 -6.79
C LEU A 199 -10.84 -4.07 -6.23
N LEU A 200 -11.88 -4.89 -6.07
CA LEU A 200 -11.80 -6.24 -5.53
C LEU A 200 -12.07 -7.25 -6.64
N THR A 201 -11.53 -8.46 -6.52
CA THR A 201 -11.91 -9.53 -7.45
C THR A 201 -13.39 -9.85 -7.30
N GLN A 202 -14.03 -10.32 -8.39
CA GLN A 202 -15.43 -10.74 -8.34
C GLN A 202 -15.65 -11.85 -7.29
N SER A 203 -14.65 -12.71 -7.11
CA SER A 203 -14.66 -13.76 -6.10
C SER A 203 -14.71 -13.21 -4.67
N LEU A 204 -13.85 -12.22 -4.35
CA LEU A 204 -13.86 -11.57 -3.03
C LEU A 204 -15.16 -10.80 -2.80
N THR A 205 -15.61 -10.03 -3.79
CA THR A 205 -16.89 -9.28 -3.73
C THR A 205 -18.07 -10.21 -3.43
N ARG A 206 -18.15 -11.38 -4.08
CA ARG A 206 -19.19 -12.39 -3.79
C ARG A 206 -19.08 -12.95 -2.36
N ALA A 207 -17.87 -13.20 -1.87
CA ALA A 207 -17.66 -13.69 -0.52
C ALA A 207 -18.13 -12.67 0.54
N ILE A 208 -17.80 -11.38 0.35
CA ILE A 208 -18.25 -10.28 1.22
C ILE A 208 -19.78 -10.16 1.17
N ALA A 209 -20.39 -10.21 -0.02
CA ALA A 209 -21.84 -10.18 -0.14
C ALA A 209 -22.50 -11.37 0.60
N GLY A 210 -21.89 -12.55 0.49
CA GLY A 210 -22.31 -13.76 1.21
C GLY A 210 -22.15 -13.66 2.73
N TYR A 211 -21.18 -12.89 3.24
CA TYR A 211 -21.07 -12.58 4.67
C TYR A 211 -22.26 -11.74 5.16
N PHE A 212 -22.56 -10.63 4.48
CA PHE A 212 -23.67 -9.74 4.86
C PHE A 212 -25.07 -10.34 4.64
N ALA A 213 -25.20 -11.40 3.83
CA ALA A 213 -26.46 -12.09 3.62
C ALA A 213 -26.80 -13.10 4.74
N ARG A 214 -25.86 -13.39 5.65
CA ARG A 214 -26.08 -14.36 6.72
C ARG A 214 -26.98 -13.79 7.81
N PRO A 215 -27.95 -14.56 8.32
CA PRO A 215 -28.59 -14.22 9.58
C PRO A 215 -27.54 -14.24 10.69
N ILE A 216 -27.36 -13.13 11.40
CA ILE A 216 -26.56 -13.07 12.62
C ILE A 216 -27.54 -13.12 13.79
N PRO A 217 -27.51 -14.16 14.65
CA PRO A 217 -28.28 -14.19 15.88
C PRO A 217 -28.04 -12.92 16.70
N ARG A 218 -29.08 -12.38 17.35
CA ARG A 218 -28.99 -11.08 18.06
C ARG A 218 -27.92 -11.04 19.15
N ASP A 219 -27.57 -12.19 19.70
CA ASP A 219 -26.64 -12.33 20.82
C ASP A 219 -25.25 -12.81 20.38
N GLU A 220 -25.01 -12.97 19.08
CA GLU A 220 -23.71 -13.40 18.55
C GLU A 220 -22.89 -12.20 18.07
N VAL A 221 -21.67 -12.07 18.60
CA VAL A 221 -20.72 -11.05 18.15
C VAL A 221 -20.29 -11.37 16.72
N PRO A 222 -20.35 -10.41 15.78
CA PRO A 222 -19.87 -10.64 14.42
C PRO A 222 -18.42 -11.10 14.40
N VAL A 223 -18.10 -12.05 13.51
CA VAL A 223 -16.72 -12.55 13.31
C VAL A 223 -15.74 -11.43 12.95
N ILE A 224 -16.23 -10.40 12.26
CA ILE A 224 -15.47 -9.19 11.93
C ILE A 224 -15.91 -8.11 12.89
N ASP A 225 -15.13 -7.95 13.96
CA ASP A 225 -15.23 -6.86 14.92
C ASP A 225 -14.05 -5.90 14.68
N GLY A 226 -14.23 -4.96 13.75
CA GLY A 226 -13.16 -4.06 13.28
C GLY A 226 -13.22 -3.76 11.78
N ASP A 227 -12.21 -3.06 11.27
CA ASP A 227 -12.01 -2.89 9.83
C ASP A 227 -11.10 -3.99 9.26
N PRO A 228 -11.60 -4.88 8.40
CA PRO A 228 -10.78 -5.91 7.79
C PRO A 228 -9.83 -5.36 6.72
N PHE A 229 -10.07 -4.15 6.18
CA PHE A 229 -9.19 -3.61 5.14
C PHE A 229 -7.87 -3.11 5.70
N THR A 230 -7.80 -2.64 6.94
CA THR A 230 -6.55 -2.24 7.63
C THR A 230 -6.21 -3.16 8.80
N ASN A 231 -7.05 -4.16 9.09
CA ASN A 231 -6.98 -5.04 10.28
C ASN A 231 -6.98 -4.25 11.60
N SER A 232 -7.80 -3.21 11.71
CA SER A 232 -7.72 -2.23 12.81
C SER A 232 -9.04 -2.01 13.55
N GLN A 233 -8.93 -1.75 14.85
CA GLN A 233 -10.05 -1.29 15.69
C GLN A 233 -10.16 0.24 15.66
N GLU A 234 -9.01 0.91 15.64
CA GLU A 234 -8.88 2.35 15.51
C GLU A 234 -8.38 2.70 14.10
N TYR A 235 -8.69 3.89 13.62
CA TYR A 235 -8.30 4.29 12.27
C TYR A 235 -6.80 4.62 12.23
N PRO A 236 -6.02 4.01 11.31
CA PRO A 236 -4.61 4.34 11.17
C PRO A 236 -4.44 5.79 10.74
N SER A 237 -3.44 6.45 11.32
CA SER A 237 -3.11 7.84 10.99
C SER A 237 -2.28 7.95 9.72
N SER A 238 -1.47 6.92 9.43
CA SER A 238 -0.61 6.85 8.26
C SER A 238 -0.26 5.40 7.88
N PHE A 239 0.31 5.25 6.68
CA PHE A 239 0.84 3.98 6.22
C PHE A 239 2.00 4.15 5.23
N THR A 240 2.81 3.10 5.13
CA THR A 240 3.86 2.94 4.12
C THR A 240 3.53 1.73 3.25
N VAL A 241 3.61 1.88 1.92
CA VAL A 241 3.53 0.73 1.00
C VAL A 241 4.92 0.10 0.89
N GLY A 242 4.99 -1.23 0.95
CA GLY A 242 6.23 -1.98 0.80
C GLY A 242 6.40 -2.54 -0.61
N ALA A 243 7.61 -3.01 -0.91
CA ALA A 243 8.00 -3.58 -2.18
C ALA A 243 7.13 -4.78 -2.54
N VAL A 244 6.65 -4.82 -3.78
CA VAL A 244 5.77 -5.89 -4.26
C VAL A 244 6.53 -7.19 -4.49
N LEU A 245 5.91 -8.31 -4.07
CA LEU A 245 6.30 -9.64 -4.49
C LEU A 245 5.35 -10.09 -5.62
N ARG A 246 5.85 -10.09 -6.86
CA ARG A 246 5.06 -10.45 -8.04
C ARG A 246 5.48 -11.80 -8.61
N VAL A 247 4.50 -12.68 -8.83
CA VAL A 247 4.68 -13.98 -9.49
C VAL A 247 3.60 -14.14 -10.55
N GLY A 248 3.97 -13.91 -11.82
CA GLY A 248 3.05 -13.99 -12.95
C GLY A 248 1.87 -13.01 -12.82
N SER A 249 0.66 -13.55 -12.77
CA SER A 249 -0.61 -12.82 -12.62
C SER A 249 -1.04 -12.62 -11.17
N ARG A 250 -0.16 -12.89 -10.20
CA ARG A 250 -0.39 -12.64 -8.78
C ARG A 250 0.65 -11.68 -8.23
N ALA A 251 0.23 -10.88 -7.26
CA ALA A 251 1.12 -9.96 -6.57
C ALA A 251 0.75 -9.92 -5.08
N THR A 252 1.74 -9.60 -4.25
CA THR A 252 1.57 -9.34 -2.82
C THR A 252 2.19 -8.01 -2.51
N VAL A 253 1.38 -7.09 -2.00
CA VAL A 253 1.81 -5.76 -1.60
C VAL A 253 1.68 -5.66 -0.09
N PRO A 254 2.79 -5.70 0.67
CA PRO A 254 2.76 -5.44 2.10
C PRO A 254 2.49 -3.96 2.34
N VAL A 255 1.62 -3.64 3.30
CA VAL A 255 1.37 -2.27 3.74
C VAL A 255 1.56 -2.21 5.25
N ARG A 256 2.45 -1.34 5.70
CA ARG A 256 2.66 -1.07 7.12
C ARG A 256 1.77 0.09 7.54
N PHE A 257 0.85 -0.17 8.46
CA PHE A 257 -0.01 0.84 9.08
C PHE A 257 0.57 1.28 10.42
N ASP A 258 0.47 2.57 10.72
CA ASP A 258 0.89 3.18 11.97
C ASP A 258 -0.33 3.66 12.79
N GLU A 259 -0.48 3.08 13.98
CA GLU A 259 -1.61 3.23 14.91
C GLU A 259 -1.09 3.48 16.33
N GLU A 260 -1.19 4.71 16.83
CA GLU A 260 -0.89 5.09 18.23
C GLU A 260 0.36 4.41 18.83
N GLY A 261 1.51 4.52 18.14
CA GLY A 261 2.80 3.96 18.60
C GLY A 261 2.99 2.47 18.32
N ARG A 262 2.02 1.81 17.70
CA ARG A 262 2.14 0.45 17.14
C ARG A 262 2.20 0.52 15.63
N SER A 263 2.92 -0.42 15.03
CA SER A 263 2.87 -0.65 13.59
C SER A 263 2.54 -2.11 13.31
N LYS A 264 1.82 -2.36 12.21
CA LYS A 264 1.52 -3.70 11.74
C LYS A 264 1.54 -3.76 10.22
N VAL A 265 1.90 -4.91 9.69
CA VAL A 265 1.92 -5.15 8.24
C VAL A 265 0.72 -6.00 7.85
N VAL A 266 -0.06 -5.51 6.89
CA VAL A 266 -1.12 -6.27 6.23
C VAL A 266 -0.66 -6.55 4.80
N GLU A 267 -0.74 -7.80 4.36
CA GLU A 267 -0.35 -8.18 3.01
C GLU A 267 -1.59 -8.23 2.10
N TYR A 268 -1.64 -7.34 1.11
CA TYR A 268 -2.69 -7.35 0.10
C TYR A 268 -2.31 -8.34 -0.99
N ARG A 269 -3.11 -9.38 -1.19
CA ARG A 269 -2.95 -10.35 -2.27
C ARG A 269 -3.78 -9.89 -3.45
N LEU A 270 -3.14 -9.66 -4.59
CA LEU A 270 -3.78 -9.18 -5.81
C LEU A 270 -3.73 -10.23 -6.92
N GLN A 271 -4.72 -10.16 -7.79
CA GLN A 271 -4.78 -10.93 -9.03
C GLN A 271 -4.93 -9.98 -10.22
N LEU A 272 -4.17 -10.24 -11.28
CA LEU A 272 -4.30 -9.55 -12.55
C LEU A 272 -5.50 -10.12 -13.32
N SER A 273 -6.46 -9.25 -13.64
CA SER A 273 -7.64 -9.56 -14.44
C SER A 273 -7.64 -8.67 -15.68
N GLY A 274 -7.28 -9.24 -16.84
CA GLY A 274 -6.99 -8.46 -18.03
C GLY A 274 -5.77 -7.57 -17.79
N THR A 275 -5.97 -6.25 -17.83
CA THR A 275 -4.92 -5.25 -17.56
C THR A 275 -5.03 -4.63 -16.16
N THR A 276 -5.96 -5.10 -15.32
CA THR A 276 -6.29 -4.48 -14.03
C THR A 276 -5.90 -5.38 -12.88
N TRP A 277 -5.14 -4.86 -11.93
CA TRP A 277 -4.90 -5.51 -10.65
C TRP A 277 -6.08 -5.30 -9.72
N LEU A 278 -6.57 -6.39 -9.14
CA LEU A 278 -7.69 -6.39 -8.20
C LEU A 278 -7.27 -7.10 -6.92
N VAL A 279 -7.69 -6.57 -5.77
CA VAL A 279 -7.43 -7.19 -4.48
C VAL A 279 -8.30 -8.45 -4.34
N ASP A 280 -7.64 -9.58 -4.13
CA ASP A 280 -8.26 -10.89 -4.00
C ASP A 280 -8.42 -11.32 -2.54
N ASP A 281 -7.44 -11.01 -1.69
CA ASP A 281 -7.43 -11.34 -0.26
C ASP A 281 -6.50 -10.39 0.51
N LEU A 282 -6.63 -10.36 1.83
CA LEU A 282 -5.67 -9.72 2.74
C LEU A 282 -5.19 -10.76 3.75
N HIS A 283 -3.90 -10.81 4.02
CA HIS A 283 -3.32 -11.65 5.07
C HIS A 283 -2.86 -10.76 6.23
N TYR A 284 -3.21 -11.18 7.44
CA TYR A 284 -2.90 -10.46 8.66
C TYR A 284 -1.73 -11.12 9.43
N PRO A 285 -1.09 -10.40 10.36
CA PRO A 285 0.07 -10.93 11.11
C PRO A 285 -0.21 -12.21 11.91
N ASP A 286 -1.46 -12.43 12.33
CA ASP A 286 -1.89 -13.60 13.10
C ASP A 286 -2.19 -14.84 12.23
N GLY A 287 -2.00 -14.73 10.91
CA GLY A 287 -2.27 -15.80 9.94
C GLY A 287 -3.73 -15.88 9.49
N VAL A 288 -4.62 -15.06 10.05
CA VAL A 288 -6.00 -14.93 9.58
C VAL A 288 -6.00 -14.20 8.23
N THR A 289 -6.98 -14.51 7.38
CA THR A 289 -7.18 -13.86 6.09
C THR A 289 -8.54 -13.22 5.99
N PHE A 290 -8.67 -12.15 5.21
CA PHE A 290 -9.97 -11.51 4.99
C PHE A 290 -10.96 -12.49 4.37
N ARG A 291 -10.54 -13.27 3.36
CA ARG A 291 -11.35 -14.36 2.80
C ARG A 291 -11.74 -15.38 3.84
N GLY A 292 -10.87 -15.70 4.79
CA GLY A 292 -11.17 -16.58 5.92
C GLY A 292 -12.31 -16.04 6.76
N LEU A 293 -12.26 -14.74 7.12
CA LEU A 293 -13.28 -14.07 7.93
C LEU A 293 -14.64 -13.98 7.22
N VAL A 294 -14.66 -13.72 5.91
CA VAL A 294 -15.92 -13.61 5.16
C VAL A 294 -16.46 -14.94 4.65
N LYS A 295 -15.71 -16.04 4.78
CA LYS A 295 -16.22 -17.38 4.45
C LYS A 295 -17.12 -17.93 5.58
N PRO A 296 -18.01 -18.88 5.29
CA PRO A 296 -18.71 -19.59 6.34
C PRO A 296 -17.71 -20.40 7.16
N ALA A 297 -17.88 -20.46 8.48
CA ALA A 297 -17.19 -21.46 9.27
C ALA A 297 -17.54 -22.83 8.69
N LYS A 298 -16.53 -23.67 8.41
CA LYS A 298 -16.80 -25.08 8.09
C LYS A 298 -17.53 -25.66 9.31
N GLY A 299 -18.74 -26.19 9.09
CA GLY A 299 -19.58 -26.71 10.16
C GLY A 299 -18.78 -27.59 11.12
N ARG A 300 -18.84 -27.26 12.40
CA ARG A 300 -18.53 -28.20 13.47
C ARG A 300 -19.73 -29.11 13.68
#